data_AF-A0A935M9L3-F1
#
_entry.id   AF-A0A935M9L3-F1
#
_cell.length_a   1.000
_cell.length_b   1.000
_cell.length_c   1.000
_cell.angle_alpha   90.00
_cell.angle_beta   90.00
_cell.angle_gamma   90.00
#
_symmetry.space_group_name_H-M   'P 1'
#
loop_
_entity.id
_entity.type
_entity.pdbx_description
1 polymer ?
#
loop_
_entity_poly.entity_id
_entity_poly.type
_entity_poly.pdbx_seq_one_letter_code
_entity_poly.pdbx_strand_id
1 'polypeptide(L)'
;MFKGKKGLYILIPLNILIWGYFAFRFYSFYNPDDEPRINDSSTSAKIEDIKDSVNYKLQLSYEDPFLKSEPKEKNNHSSKSLNKEPVKAKVEKVKNLKQEPEKTIPVIKYMGLVKNNSNGLATAIVSINGSSKLVKQDETVDGLRFKDFNNENLTVFWNKEKIVITK
;
A
#
# COMPACT_ATOMS: atom_id res chain seq x y z
N MET A 1 -6.17 57.76 21.04
CA MET A 1 -7.56 57.59 21.51
C MET A 1 -8.47 58.41 20.59
N PHE A 2 -8.92 57.81 19.47
CA PHE A 2 -9.80 58.52 18.52
C PHE A 2 -11.19 58.69 19.15
N LYS A 3 -11.47 59.87 19.69
CA LYS A 3 -12.75 60.18 20.34
C LYS A 3 -13.69 60.80 19.30
N GLY A 4 -14.79 60.11 18.99
CA GLY A 4 -15.82 60.52 18.03
C GLY A 4 -15.95 59.58 16.81
N LYS A 5 -16.93 59.85 15.92
CA LYS A 5 -17.24 59.05 14.72
C LYS A 5 -16.08 58.95 13.72
N LYS A 6 -15.05 59.79 13.89
CA LYS A 6 -13.84 59.86 13.06
C LYS A 6 -13.05 58.54 13.02
N GLY A 7 -13.04 57.79 14.13
CA GLY A 7 -12.44 56.46 14.16
C GLY A 7 -13.15 55.49 13.21
N LEU A 8 -14.48 55.57 13.12
CA LEU A 8 -15.28 54.75 12.22
C LEU A 8 -14.97 55.07 10.74
N TYR A 9 -14.79 56.35 10.40
CA TYR A 9 -14.43 56.78 9.05
C TYR A 9 -13.04 56.31 8.60
N ILE A 10 -12.09 56.10 9.52
CA ILE A 10 -10.79 55.50 9.22
C ILE A 10 -10.88 53.98 9.17
N LEU A 11 -11.71 53.38 10.03
CA LEU A 11 -11.78 51.94 10.20
C LEU A 11 -12.50 51.26 9.03
N ILE A 12 -13.52 51.90 8.45
CA ILE A 12 -14.27 51.39 7.30
C ILE A 12 -13.36 51.14 6.07
N PRO A 13 -12.62 52.14 5.54
CA PRO A 13 -11.77 51.93 4.37
C PRO A 13 -10.64 50.95 4.65
N LEU A 14 -10.08 50.95 5.87
CA LEU A 14 -9.04 50.00 6.26
C LEU A 14 -9.56 48.55 6.29
N ASN A 15 -10.78 48.35 6.77
CA ASN A 15 -11.42 47.04 6.81
C ASN A 15 -11.73 46.52 5.39
N ILE A 16 -12.23 47.40 4.51
CA ILE A 16 -12.44 47.10 3.09
C ILE A 16 -11.12 46.71 2.40
N LEU A 17 -10.01 47.36 2.75
CA LEU A 17 -8.69 47.04 2.22
C LEU A 17 -8.22 45.62 2.61
N ILE A 18 -8.38 45.26 3.89
CA ILE A 18 -8.06 43.92 4.39
C ILE A 18 -8.91 42.87 3.66
N TRP A 19 -10.24 43.05 3.63
CA TRP A 19 -11.13 42.06 3.03
C TRP A 19 -11.02 42.01 1.51
N GLY A 20 -10.78 43.15 0.86
CA GLY A 20 -10.51 43.23 -0.58
C GLY A 20 -9.25 42.46 -0.98
N TYR A 21 -8.18 42.54 -0.17
CA TYR A 21 -6.97 41.75 -0.40
C TYR A 21 -7.23 40.24 -0.31
N PHE A 22 -7.95 39.79 0.71
CA PHE A 22 -8.32 38.38 0.84
C PHE A 22 -9.22 37.91 -0.30
N ALA A 23 -10.22 38.72 -0.68
CA ALA A 23 -11.11 38.41 -1.82
C ALA A 23 -10.33 38.30 -3.14
N PHE A 24 -9.40 39.22 -3.40
CA PHE A 24 -8.53 39.17 -4.57
C PHE A 24 -7.65 37.90 -4.57
N ARG A 25 -7.06 37.55 -3.42
CA ARG A 25 -6.23 36.35 -3.29
C ARG A 25 -7.05 35.08 -3.54
N PHE A 26 -8.25 34.98 -2.95
CA PHE A 26 -9.14 33.84 -3.18
C PHE A 26 -9.55 33.74 -4.65
N TYR A 27 -9.97 34.83 -5.29
CA TYR A 27 -10.32 34.82 -6.71
C TYR A 27 -9.13 34.40 -7.60
N SER A 28 -7.92 34.87 -7.29
CA SER A 28 -6.70 34.47 -8.00
C SER A 28 -6.41 32.97 -7.90
N PHE A 29 -6.77 32.31 -6.79
CA PHE A 29 -6.63 30.85 -6.64
C PHE A 29 -7.69 30.05 -7.41
N TYR A 30 -8.84 30.65 -7.73
CA TYR A 30 -9.88 29.99 -8.52
C TYR A 30 -9.71 30.19 -10.03
N ASN A 31 -8.79 31.04 -10.48
CA ASN A 31 -8.41 31.13 -11.89
C ASN A 31 -7.45 29.99 -12.22
N PRO A 32 -7.81 29.07 -13.12
CA PRO A 32 -7.04 27.87 -13.42
C PRO A 32 -5.75 28.13 -14.23
N ASP A 33 -5.43 29.38 -14.55
CA ASP A 33 -4.25 29.71 -15.38
C ASP A 33 -2.92 29.62 -14.60
N ASP A 34 -2.96 29.59 -13.26
CA ASP A 34 -1.81 29.35 -12.39
C ASP A 34 -1.86 27.91 -11.81
N GLU A 35 -2.04 26.92 -12.68
CA GLU A 35 -1.65 25.56 -12.31
C GLU A 35 -0.13 25.55 -12.05
N PRO A 36 0.35 25.08 -10.89
CA PRO A 36 1.77 24.89 -10.69
C PRO A 36 2.25 23.89 -11.74
N ARG A 37 3.08 24.35 -12.69
CA ARG A 37 3.73 23.48 -13.67
C ARG A 37 4.57 22.44 -12.93
N ILE A 38 3.99 21.27 -12.70
CA ILE A 38 4.73 20.09 -12.32
C ILE A 38 5.52 19.71 -13.57
N ASN A 39 6.82 20.03 -13.56
CA ASN A 39 7.72 19.53 -14.60
C ASN A 39 7.83 18.02 -14.41
N ASP A 40 6.95 17.27 -15.07
CA ASP A 40 7.05 15.83 -15.21
C ASP A 40 8.24 15.54 -16.14
N SER A 41 9.46 15.64 -15.61
CA SER A 41 10.59 14.98 -16.25
C SER A 41 10.43 13.47 -16.01
N SER A 42 9.62 12.83 -16.84
CA SER A 42 9.56 11.37 -16.89
C SER A 42 10.90 10.87 -17.43
N THR A 43 11.86 10.61 -16.55
CA THR A 43 13.00 9.76 -16.92
C THR A 43 12.43 8.37 -17.15
N SER A 44 12.35 7.98 -18.42
CA SER A 44 12.03 6.61 -18.80
C SER A 44 13.17 5.72 -18.31
N ALA A 45 12.99 5.10 -17.15
CA ALA A 45 13.90 4.09 -16.64
C ALA A 45 13.76 2.87 -17.57
N LYS A 46 14.79 2.63 -18.37
CA LYS A 46 14.91 1.42 -19.17
C LYS A 46 15.12 0.25 -18.19
N ILE A 47 14.06 -0.52 -17.97
CA ILE A 47 14.15 -1.78 -17.22
C ILE A 47 15.00 -2.72 -18.07
N GLU A 48 16.20 -3.03 -17.62
CA GLU A 48 16.99 -4.10 -18.20
C GLU A 48 16.41 -5.42 -17.71
N ASP A 49 15.91 -6.24 -18.64
CA ASP A 49 15.51 -7.62 -18.36
C ASP A 49 16.76 -8.40 -17.94
N ILE A 50 17.01 -8.46 -16.64
CA ILE A 50 18.01 -9.36 -16.05
C ILE A 50 17.44 -10.76 -16.24
N LYS A 51 17.83 -11.40 -17.34
CA LYS A 51 17.49 -12.79 -17.61
C LYS A 51 18.30 -13.64 -16.65
N ASP A 52 17.68 -14.08 -15.55
CA ASP A 52 18.27 -15.04 -14.63
C ASP A 52 18.79 -16.25 -15.42
N SER A 53 20.11 -16.39 -15.46
CA SER A 53 20.83 -17.40 -16.24
C SER A 53 20.90 -18.76 -15.53
N VAL A 54 20.27 -18.88 -14.37
CA VAL A 54 20.26 -20.10 -13.55
C VAL A 54 18.97 -20.88 -13.80
N ASN A 55 19.09 -22.01 -14.48
CA ASN A 55 17.99 -22.95 -14.66
C ASN A 55 17.80 -23.76 -13.37
N TYR A 56 16.80 -23.38 -12.56
CA TYR A 56 16.45 -24.14 -11.36
C TYR A 56 15.61 -25.36 -11.76
N LYS A 57 16.13 -26.56 -11.50
CA LYS A 57 15.37 -27.80 -11.66
C LYS A 57 14.81 -28.23 -10.31
N LEU A 58 13.49 -28.29 -10.20
CA LEU A 58 12.81 -28.77 -8.98
C LEU A 58 13.10 -30.26 -8.79
N GLN A 59 13.76 -30.62 -7.69
CA GLN A 59 13.98 -32.02 -7.31
C GLN A 59 12.82 -32.49 -6.44
N LEU A 60 11.80 -33.09 -7.06
CA LEU A 60 10.59 -33.59 -6.40
C LEU A 60 10.74 -35.00 -5.81
N SER A 61 11.97 -35.48 -5.62
CA SER A 61 12.25 -36.82 -5.09
C SER A 61 12.35 -36.82 -3.55
N TYR A 62 11.30 -36.34 -2.88
CA TYR A 62 11.19 -36.40 -1.42
C TYR A 62 10.01 -37.28 -1.02
N GLU A 63 10.15 -38.02 0.09
CA GLU A 63 9.03 -38.77 0.66
C GLU A 63 8.01 -37.80 1.23
N ASP A 64 6.74 -37.99 0.87
CA ASP A 64 5.65 -37.14 1.32
C ASP A 64 5.44 -37.32 2.84
N PRO A 65 5.69 -36.28 3.67
CA PRO A 65 5.57 -36.38 5.12
C PRO A 65 4.12 -36.47 5.60
N PHE A 66 3.14 -36.30 4.71
CA PHE A 66 1.72 -36.44 5.00
C PHE A 66 1.20 -37.85 4.69
N LEU A 67 1.87 -38.60 3.81
CA LEU A 67 1.63 -40.02 3.63
C LEU A 67 2.59 -40.80 4.53
N LYS A 68 2.30 -40.82 5.83
CA LYS A 68 2.92 -41.77 6.75
C LYS A 68 2.69 -43.16 6.17
N SER A 69 3.75 -43.78 5.67
CA SER A 69 3.73 -45.18 5.28
C SER A 69 3.41 -45.95 6.55
N GLU A 70 2.14 -46.37 6.71
CA GLU A 70 1.79 -47.31 7.75
C GLU A 70 2.76 -48.50 7.63
N PRO A 71 3.33 -48.98 8.74
CA PRO A 71 4.20 -50.15 8.68
C PRO A 71 3.42 -51.24 7.98
N LYS A 72 3.88 -51.66 6.80
CA LYS A 72 3.37 -52.87 6.17
C LYS A 72 3.68 -53.99 7.14
N GLU A 73 2.71 -54.34 7.98
CA GLU A 73 2.72 -55.61 8.66
C GLU A 73 2.95 -56.66 7.58
N LYS A 74 4.06 -57.39 7.72
CA LYS A 74 4.40 -58.51 6.86
C LYS A 74 3.39 -59.62 7.09
N ASN A 75 2.19 -59.45 6.55
CA ASN A 75 1.17 -60.47 6.55
C ASN A 75 1.31 -61.26 5.25
N ASN A 76 2.12 -62.31 5.35
CA ASN A 76 2.24 -63.41 4.39
C ASN A 76 0.88 -64.11 4.23
N HIS A 77 -0.08 -63.56 3.49
CA HIS A 77 -1.25 -64.34 3.10
C HIS A 77 -1.78 -63.95 1.71
N SER A 78 -1.45 -64.84 0.78
CA SER A 78 -2.32 -65.41 -0.26
C SER A 78 -3.31 -64.47 -0.95
N SER A 79 -3.06 -64.31 -2.25
CA SER A 79 -4.04 -63.95 -3.26
C SER A 79 -5.39 -64.64 -3.05
N LYS A 80 -6.46 -63.84 -2.94
CA LYS A 80 -7.80 -64.24 -3.37
C LYS A 80 -8.63 -63.02 -3.70
N SER A 81 -8.88 -62.89 -5.01
CA SER A 81 -9.92 -62.07 -5.61
C SER A 81 -11.27 -62.40 -4.98
N LEU A 82 -11.98 -61.40 -4.47
CA LEU A 82 -13.42 -61.46 -4.23
C LEU A 82 -14.04 -60.08 -4.48
N ASN A 83 -14.81 -60.06 -5.55
CA ASN A 83 -15.79 -59.07 -5.98
C ASN A 83 -16.60 -58.52 -4.79
N LYS A 84 -16.58 -57.20 -4.57
CA LYS A 84 -17.44 -56.52 -3.59
C LYS A 84 -18.19 -55.40 -4.30
N GLU A 85 -19.52 -55.48 -4.22
CA GLU A 85 -20.47 -54.50 -4.75
C GLU A 85 -20.18 -53.08 -4.24
N PRO A 86 -20.52 -52.03 -5.02
CA PRO A 86 -20.25 -50.66 -4.61
C PRO A 86 -21.19 -50.25 -3.46
N VAL A 87 -20.63 -50.21 -2.25
CA VAL A 87 -21.28 -49.58 -1.10
C VAL A 87 -21.47 -48.10 -1.42
N LYS A 88 -22.72 -47.64 -1.50
CA LYS A 88 -23.05 -46.23 -1.69
C LYS A 88 -22.42 -45.42 -0.56
N ALA A 89 -21.35 -44.70 -0.89
CA ALA A 89 -20.70 -43.78 0.03
C ALA A 89 -21.71 -42.70 0.44
N LYS A 90 -22.00 -42.63 1.73
CA LYS A 90 -22.74 -41.52 2.34
C LYS A 90 -21.86 -40.29 2.16
N VAL A 91 -22.28 -39.38 1.28
CA VAL A 91 -21.60 -38.10 1.07
C VAL A 91 -21.75 -37.30 2.35
N GLU A 92 -20.71 -37.29 3.18
CA GLU A 92 -20.62 -36.36 4.28
C GLU A 92 -20.52 -34.95 3.70
N LYS A 93 -21.50 -34.13 4.10
CA LYS A 93 -21.65 -32.76 3.67
C LYS A 93 -20.40 -31.99 4.12
N VAL A 94 -19.49 -31.73 3.19
CA VAL A 94 -18.29 -30.93 3.44
C VAL A 94 -18.74 -29.62 4.06
N LYS A 95 -18.37 -29.43 5.33
CA LYS A 95 -18.58 -28.18 6.05
C LYS A 95 -17.79 -27.12 5.29
N ASN A 96 -18.49 -26.23 4.59
CA ASN A 96 -17.89 -25.06 3.94
C ASN A 96 -17.08 -24.30 4.99
N LEU A 97 -15.77 -24.54 5.00
CA LEU A 97 -14.82 -23.70 5.70
C LEU A 97 -14.87 -22.37 4.97
N LYS A 98 -15.45 -21.38 5.64
CA LYS A 98 -15.53 -20.00 5.17
C LYS A 98 -14.10 -19.57 4.86
N GLN A 99 -13.74 -19.52 3.58
CA GLN A 99 -12.46 -18.99 3.13
C GLN A 99 -12.38 -17.57 3.67
N GLU A 100 -11.41 -17.36 4.55
CA GLU A 100 -11.04 -16.02 5.01
C GLU A 100 -10.57 -15.26 3.76
N PRO A 101 -11.08 -14.04 3.50
CA PRO A 101 -10.72 -13.33 2.28
C PRO A 101 -9.21 -13.13 2.27
N GLU A 102 -8.55 -13.65 1.22
CA GLU A 102 -7.13 -13.37 0.96
C GLU A 102 -6.94 -11.86 0.99
N LYS A 103 -6.24 -11.39 2.01
CA LYS A 103 -5.97 -9.96 2.19
C LYS A 103 -5.02 -9.58 1.07
N THR A 104 -5.51 -8.91 0.04
CA THR A 104 -4.68 -8.48 -1.08
C THR A 104 -3.76 -7.34 -0.61
N ILE A 105 -2.51 -7.39 -1.03
CA ILE A 105 -1.55 -6.30 -0.78
C ILE A 105 -2.05 -5.08 -1.56
N PRO A 106 -2.25 -3.92 -0.90
CA PRO A 106 -2.69 -2.71 -1.60
C PRO A 106 -1.62 -2.24 -2.59
N VAL A 107 -2.04 -1.61 -3.68
CA VAL A 107 -1.11 -1.03 -4.65
C VAL A 107 -0.53 0.25 -4.04
N ILE A 108 0.76 0.22 -3.69
CA ILE A 108 1.46 1.34 -3.05
C ILE A 108 2.47 1.92 -4.03
N LYS A 109 2.39 3.24 -4.27
CA LYS A 109 3.37 3.98 -5.06
C LYS A 109 3.98 5.09 -4.22
N TYR A 110 5.31 5.14 -4.17
CA TYR A 110 6.04 6.23 -3.53
C TYR A 110 6.17 7.41 -4.49
N MET A 111 5.63 8.58 -4.11
CA MET A 111 5.64 9.77 -4.98
C MET A 111 6.78 10.73 -4.63
N GLY A 112 7.18 10.79 -3.36
CA GLY A 112 8.33 11.60 -2.95
C GLY A 112 8.27 12.04 -1.49
N LEU A 113 9.15 12.99 -1.15
CA LEU A 113 9.37 13.48 0.20
C LEU A 113 9.17 14.99 0.27
N VAL A 114 8.41 15.44 1.25
CA VAL A 114 8.20 16.85 1.59
C VAL A 114 8.94 17.12 2.90
N LYS A 115 10.01 17.91 2.85
CA LYS A 115 10.76 18.33 4.03
C LYS A 115 10.35 19.75 4.41
N ASN A 116 9.87 19.93 5.63
CA ASN A 116 9.61 21.26 6.14
C ASN A 116 10.94 21.91 6.58
N ASN A 117 11.31 23.01 5.94
CA ASN A 117 12.58 23.71 6.21
C ASN A 117 12.60 24.41 7.57
N SER A 118 11.43 24.68 8.19
CA SER A 118 11.37 25.33 9.51
C SER A 118 11.59 24.37 10.67
N ASN A 119 11.08 23.14 10.58
CA ASN A 119 11.08 22.17 11.68
C ASN A 119 11.91 20.91 11.38
N GLY A 120 12.49 20.80 10.19
CA GLY A 120 13.28 19.64 9.75
C GLY A 120 12.47 18.34 9.56
N LEU A 121 11.17 18.35 9.88
CA LEU A 121 10.29 17.20 9.78
C LEU A 121 10.08 16.82 8.31
N ALA A 122 10.42 15.58 7.97
CA ALA A 122 10.17 14.98 6.68
C ALA A 122 8.82 14.24 6.69
N THR A 123 8.03 14.44 5.64
CA THR A 123 6.74 13.76 5.41
C THR A 123 6.78 13.14 4.03
N ALA A 124 6.44 11.87 3.89
CA ALA A 124 6.37 11.19 2.60
C ALA A 124 5.00 11.36 1.94
N ILE A 125 4.97 11.46 0.62
CA ILE A 125 3.77 11.36 -0.21
C ILE A 125 3.71 9.95 -0.77
N VAL A 126 2.63 9.23 -0.43
CA VAL A 126 2.37 7.86 -0.89
C VAL A 126 0.98 7.76 -1.48
N SER A 127 0.87 7.07 -2.61
CA SER A 127 -0.42 6.70 -3.20
C SER A 127 -0.74 5.27 -2.79
N ILE A 128 -1.84 5.10 -2.06
CA ILE A 128 -2.37 3.79 -1.66
C ILE A 128 -3.69 3.61 -2.41
N ASN A 129 -3.78 2.60 -3.27
CA ASN A 129 -4.96 2.33 -4.10
C ASN A 129 -5.44 3.56 -4.90
N GLY A 130 -4.50 4.37 -5.40
CA GLY A 130 -4.79 5.59 -6.18
C GLY A 130 -5.13 6.83 -5.36
N SER A 131 -5.23 6.74 -4.03
CA SER A 131 -5.44 7.89 -3.15
C SER A 131 -4.12 8.37 -2.55
N SER A 132 -3.76 9.63 -2.83
CA SER A 132 -2.54 10.24 -2.29
C SER A 132 -2.73 10.65 -0.83
N LYS A 133 -1.82 10.21 0.04
CA LYS A 133 -1.78 10.53 1.46
C LYS A 133 -0.39 11.01 1.87
N LEU A 134 -0.36 11.90 2.85
CA LEU A 134 0.85 12.34 3.53
C LEU A 134 1.06 11.46 4.75
N VAL A 135 2.25 10.86 4.88
CA VAL A 135 2.59 9.98 5.99
C VAL A 135 3.88 10.43 6.66
N LYS A 136 3.89 10.36 7.99
CA LYS A 136 5.06 10.62 8.82
C LYS A 136 5.78 9.33 9.18
N GLN A 137 6.99 9.49 9.69
CA GLN A 137 7.76 8.36 10.19
C GLN A 137 7.02 7.70 11.36
N ASP A 138 7.00 6.36 11.36
CA ASP A 138 6.27 5.50 12.29
C ASP A 138 4.74 5.61 12.27
N GLU A 139 4.17 6.32 11.30
CA GLU A 139 2.72 6.41 11.14
C GLU A 139 2.14 5.12 10.55
N THR A 140 0.93 4.76 10.98
CA THR A 140 0.19 3.61 10.45
C THR A 140 -1.03 4.10 9.71
N VAL A 141 -1.09 3.86 8.40
CA VAL A 141 -2.20 4.26 7.52
C VAL A 141 -2.66 3.05 6.73
N ASP A 142 -3.97 2.78 6.74
CA ASP A 142 -4.59 1.63 6.05
C ASP A 142 -3.97 0.26 6.40
N GLY A 143 -3.47 0.11 7.63
CA GLY A 143 -2.82 -1.11 8.11
C GLY A 143 -1.38 -1.30 7.64
N LEU A 144 -0.79 -0.28 7.00
CA LEU A 144 0.62 -0.21 6.60
C LEU A 144 1.37 0.68 7.58
N ARG A 145 2.47 0.17 8.13
CA ARG A 145 3.34 0.94 9.03
C ARG A 145 4.56 1.45 8.27
N PHE A 146 4.71 2.77 8.19
CA PHE A 146 5.80 3.42 7.48
C PHE A 146 6.97 3.63 8.43
N LYS A 147 8.05 2.85 8.29
CA LYS A 147 9.17 2.88 9.25
C LYS A 147 10.23 3.91 8.87
N ASP A 148 10.55 3.97 7.59
CA ASP A 148 11.56 4.88 7.08
C ASP A 148 11.28 5.21 5.62
N PHE A 149 11.62 6.43 5.24
CA PHE A 149 11.50 6.93 3.89
C PHE A 149 12.62 7.90 3.58
N ASN A 150 13.30 7.62 2.47
CA ASN A 150 14.35 8.46 1.93
C ASN A 150 13.97 8.89 0.51
N ASN A 151 14.79 9.71 -0.15
CA ASN A 151 14.42 10.27 -1.46
C ASN A 151 14.19 9.19 -2.55
N GLU A 152 14.76 8.01 -2.37
CA GLU A 152 14.76 6.91 -3.33
C GLU A 152 13.94 5.70 -2.86
N ASN A 153 13.88 5.45 -1.55
CA ASN A 153 13.34 4.21 -0.99
C ASN A 153 12.32 4.48 0.12
N LEU A 154 11.25 3.70 0.12
CA LEU A 154 10.21 3.68 1.14
C LEU A 154 10.16 2.27 1.75
N THR A 155 10.36 2.18 3.07
CA THR A 155 10.24 0.91 3.80
C THR A 155 8.92 0.87 4.55
N VAL A 156 8.06 -0.07 4.14
CA VAL A 156 6.73 -0.28 4.71
C VAL A 156 6.65 -1.67 5.32
N PHE A 157 5.97 -1.79 6.45
CA PHE A 157 5.63 -3.07 7.05
C PHE A 157 4.14 -3.35 6.88
N TRP A 158 3.83 -4.51 6.30
CA TRP A 158 2.48 -5.02 6.18
C TRP A 158 2.39 -6.37 6.87
N ASN A 159 1.64 -6.45 7.98
CA ASN A 159 1.42 -7.69 8.73
C ASN A 159 2.70 -8.52 9.03
N LYS A 160 3.80 -7.85 9.37
CA LYS A 160 5.17 -8.37 9.64
C LYS A 160 6.05 -8.62 8.41
N GLU A 161 5.53 -8.48 7.20
CA GLU A 161 6.32 -8.53 5.96
C GLU A 161 6.91 -7.15 5.65
N LYS A 162 8.20 -7.11 5.31
CA LYS A 162 8.92 -5.87 4.96
C LYS A 162 8.85 -5.68 3.45
N ILE A 163 8.21 -4.61 3.02
CA ILE A 163 8.11 -4.21 1.62
C ILE A 163 9.00 -2.98 1.43
N VAL A 164 9.96 -3.07 0.52
CA VAL A 164 10.80 -1.94 0.11
C VAL A 164 10.35 -1.51 -1.27
N ILE A 165 9.90 -0.26 -1.38
CA ILE A 165 9.43 0.33 -2.62
C ILE A 165 10.45 1.37 -3.03
N THR A 166 11.03 1.20 -4.21
CA THR A 166 11.97 2.15 -4.83
C THR A 166 11.22 3.02 -5.82
N LYS A 167 11.60 4.30 -5.89
CA LYS A 167 11.01 5.32 -6.76
C LYS A 167 11.31 5.07 -8.24
#